data_AF-A0A3L7PZ48-F1
#
_entry.id   AF-A0A3L7PZ48-F1
#
_cell.length_a   1.000
_cell.length_b   1.000
_cell.length_c   1.000
_cell.angle_alpha   90.00
_cell.angle_beta   90.00
_cell.angle_gamma   90.00
#
_symmetry.space_group_name_H-M   'P 1'
#
loop_
_entity.id
_entity.type
_entity.pdbx_description
1 polymer ?
#
loop_
_entity_poly.entity_id
_entity_poly.type
_entity_poly.pdbx_seq_one_letter_code
_entity_poly.pdbx_strand_id
1 'polypeptide(L)'
;MSTNVKAIRVDELMQKAMQSLKAAKWFDAEQLAVRALQFAHGDADFERMALIVPALQEARRQRFQLALDAAKKTVKILDSELGEEPVLAPGAYLLQPPLVGADARRARLASLARNNAVAILCREP
;
A
#
# COMPACT_ATOMS: atom_id res chain seq x y z
N MET A 1 -20.20 18.88 -18.77
CA MET A 1 -19.25 19.78 -18.07
C MET A 1 -18.56 19.15 -16.84
N SER A 2 -19.10 18.08 -16.22
CA SER A 2 -18.49 17.45 -15.02
C SER A 2 -17.24 16.59 -15.29
N THR A 3 -17.05 16.07 -16.50
CA THR A 3 -15.92 15.19 -16.86
C THR A 3 -14.57 15.90 -16.79
N ASN A 4 -14.52 17.20 -17.11
CA ASN A 4 -13.27 17.94 -17.21
C ASN A 4 -12.66 18.26 -15.82
N VAL A 5 -13.49 18.58 -14.82
CA VAL A 5 -13.01 18.90 -13.46
C VAL A 5 -12.46 17.66 -12.75
N LYS A 6 -13.08 16.49 -12.93
CA LYS A 6 -12.60 15.24 -12.34
C LYS A 6 -11.31 14.76 -13.01
N ALA A 7 -11.22 14.89 -14.33
CA ALA A 7 -10.00 14.65 -15.09
C ALA A 7 -8.80 15.45 -14.56
N ILE A 8 -8.97 16.78 -14.40
CA ILE A 8 -7.94 17.67 -13.83
C ILE A 8 -7.51 17.18 -12.44
N ARG A 9 -8.47 16.75 -11.61
CA ARG A 9 -8.19 16.24 -10.27
C ARG A 9 -7.36 14.96 -10.27
N VAL A 10 -7.59 14.05 -11.22
CA VAL A 10 -6.77 12.83 -11.37
C VAL A 10 -5.35 13.20 -11.78
N ASP A 11 -5.21 14.12 -12.73
CA ASP A 11 -3.91 14.55 -13.24
C ASP A 11 -3.09 15.28 -12.16
N GLU A 12 -3.72 16.13 -11.33
CA GLU A 12 -3.09 16.75 -10.16
C GLU A 12 -2.60 15.73 -9.13
N LEU A 13 -3.42 14.71 -8.83
CA LEU A 13 -3.04 13.63 -7.91
C LEU A 13 -1.85 12.85 -8.46
N MET A 14 -1.82 12.60 -9.77
CA MET A 14 -0.73 11.90 -10.42
C MET A 14 0.56 12.71 -10.44
N GLN A 15 0.50 14.01 -10.71
CA GLN A 15 1.67 14.89 -10.60
C GLN A 15 2.25 14.87 -9.18
N LYS A 16 1.41 14.96 -8.15
CA LYS A 16 1.83 14.87 -6.75
C LYS A 16 2.41 13.50 -6.41
N ALA A 17 1.79 12.41 -6.89
CA ALA A 17 2.28 11.05 -6.67
C ALA A 17 3.69 10.86 -7.28
N MET A 18 3.90 11.37 -8.51
CA MET A 18 5.20 11.32 -9.19
C MET A 18 6.26 12.16 -8.46
N GLN A 19 5.89 13.33 -7.92
CA GLN A 19 6.80 14.13 -7.09
C GLN A 19 7.18 13.39 -5.81
N SER A 20 6.22 12.76 -5.13
CA SER A 20 6.47 11.94 -3.94
C SER A 20 7.36 10.72 -4.25
N LEU A 21 7.17 10.06 -5.39
CA LEU A 21 8.06 8.98 -5.86
C LEU A 21 9.49 9.48 -6.04
N LYS A 22 9.67 10.62 -6.73
CA LYS A 22 11.01 11.22 -6.92
C LYS A 22 11.66 11.59 -5.59
N ALA A 23 10.88 12.03 -4.61
CA ALA A 23 11.33 12.42 -3.28
C ALA A 23 11.45 11.24 -2.29
N ALA A 24 11.35 9.99 -2.75
CA ALA A 24 11.41 8.80 -1.90
C ALA A 24 10.31 8.68 -0.82
N LYS A 25 9.18 9.37 -1.01
CA LYS A 25 8.01 9.31 -0.13
C LYS A 25 7.02 8.25 -0.62
N TRP A 26 7.38 6.98 -0.47
CA TRP A 26 6.68 5.84 -1.07
C TRP A 26 5.24 5.67 -0.57
N PHE A 27 4.99 5.91 0.72
CA PHE A 27 3.67 5.80 1.32
C PHE A 27 2.71 6.84 0.76
N ASP A 28 3.15 8.10 0.73
CA ASP A 28 2.38 9.21 0.17
C ASP A 28 2.10 8.97 -1.32
N ALA A 29 3.11 8.49 -2.06
CA ALA A 29 2.94 8.12 -3.46
C ALA A 29 1.88 7.03 -3.67
N GLU A 30 1.91 5.95 -2.87
CA GLU A 30 0.90 4.88 -2.94
C GLU A 30 -0.50 5.42 -2.62
N GLN A 31 -0.66 6.23 -1.57
CA GLN A 31 -1.96 6.80 -1.19
C GLN A 31 -2.54 7.70 -2.29
N LEU A 32 -1.71 8.59 -2.86
CA LEU A 32 -2.12 9.48 -3.94
C LEU A 32 -2.48 8.70 -5.21
N ALA A 33 -1.69 7.70 -5.58
CA ALA A 33 -1.95 6.87 -6.76
C ALA A 33 -3.21 5.99 -6.59
N VAL A 34 -3.44 5.41 -5.41
CA VAL A 34 -4.69 4.66 -5.13
C VAL A 34 -5.90 5.58 -5.25
N ARG A 35 -5.82 6.80 -4.71
CA ARG A 35 -6.91 7.77 -4.79
C ARG A 35 -7.17 8.21 -6.23
N ALA A 36 -6.13 8.45 -7.02
CA ALA A 36 -6.24 8.74 -8.45
C ALA A 36 -6.91 7.58 -9.19
N LEU A 37 -6.50 6.34 -8.91
CA LEU A 37 -7.06 5.14 -9.52
C LEU A 37 -8.54 4.95 -9.19
N GLN A 38 -8.95 5.22 -7.94
CA GLN A 38 -10.37 5.17 -7.53
C GLN A 38 -11.23 6.18 -8.29
N PHE A 39 -10.72 7.39 -8.52
CA PHE A 39 -11.43 8.39 -9.33
C PHE A 39 -11.52 7.98 -10.79
N ALA A 40 -10.42 7.54 -11.40
CA ALA A 40 -10.40 7.08 -12.78
C ALA A 40 -11.33 5.87 -13.00
N HIS A 41 -11.33 4.90 -12.08
CA HIS A 41 -12.24 3.76 -12.12
C HIS A 41 -13.71 4.19 -11.95
N GLY A 42 -14.00 5.13 -11.07
CA GLY A 42 -15.35 5.67 -10.89
C GLY A 42 -15.91 6.37 -12.12
N ASP A 43 -15.05 6.92 -12.98
CA ASP A 43 -15.41 7.53 -14.25
C ASP A 43 -15.23 6.56 -15.46
N ALA A 44 -14.91 5.29 -15.21
CA ALA A 44 -14.62 4.26 -16.22
C ALA A 44 -13.53 4.65 -17.23
N ASP A 45 -12.56 5.48 -16.81
CA ASP A 45 -11.44 5.94 -17.63
C ASP A 45 -10.26 4.96 -17.55
N PHE A 46 -10.36 3.89 -18.33
CA PHE A 46 -9.37 2.81 -18.34
C PHE A 46 -8.00 3.25 -18.86
N GLU A 47 -7.94 4.25 -19.74
CA GLU A 47 -6.67 4.80 -20.24
C GLU A 47 -5.90 5.46 -19.10
N ARG A 48 -6.56 6.34 -18.32
CA ARG A 48 -5.95 6.92 -17.13
C ARG A 48 -5.57 5.87 -16.10
N MET A 49 -6.42 4.86 -15.88
CA MET A 49 -6.07 3.75 -14.98
C MET A 49 -4.76 3.08 -15.41
N ALA A 50 -4.58 2.78 -16.69
CA ALA A 50 -3.37 2.17 -17.21
C ALA A 50 -2.11 3.05 -16.97
N LEU A 51 -2.25 4.38 -17.05
CA LEU A 51 -1.16 5.32 -16.75
C LEU A 51 -0.83 5.41 -15.26
N ILE A 52 -1.81 5.21 -14.37
CA ILE A 52 -1.63 5.27 -12.91
C ILE A 52 -0.93 4.02 -12.37
N VAL A 53 -1.25 2.85 -12.93
CA VAL A 53 -0.79 1.54 -12.43
C VAL A 53 0.74 1.43 -12.26
N PRO A 54 1.59 1.85 -13.21
CA PRO A 54 3.05 1.77 -13.06
C PRO A 54 3.57 2.52 -11.83
N ALA A 55 3.07 3.73 -11.57
CA ALA A 55 3.45 4.53 -10.41
C ALA A 55 3.03 3.84 -9.09
N LEU A 56 1.84 3.25 -9.07
CA LEU A 56 1.35 2.49 -7.93
C LEU A 56 2.17 1.22 -7.67
N GLN A 57 2.51 0.48 -8.73
CA GLN A 57 3.34 -0.72 -8.64
C GLN A 57 4.72 -0.39 -8.08
N GLU A 58 5.35 0.67 -8.57
CA GLU A 58 6.67 1.08 -8.11
C GLU A 58 6.66 1.53 -6.65
N ALA A 59 5.66 2.32 -6.24
CA ALA A 59 5.49 2.72 -4.83
C ALA A 59 5.38 1.50 -3.90
N ARG A 60 4.57 0.51 -4.29
CA ARG A 60 4.40 -0.74 -3.55
C ARG A 60 5.67 -1.58 -3.51
N ARG A 61 6.38 -1.67 -4.64
CA ARG A 61 7.65 -2.41 -4.75
C ARG A 61 8.70 -1.83 -3.81
N GLN A 62 8.87 -0.51 -3.81
CA GLN A 62 9.83 0.18 -2.93
C GLN A 62 9.48 0.00 -1.46
N ARG A 63 8.19 0.10 -1.12
CA ARG A 63 7.72 -0.12 0.25
C ARG A 63 7.92 -1.57 0.72
N PHE A 64 7.73 -2.53 -0.17
CA PHE A 64 8.06 -3.93 0.10
C PHE A 64 9.56 -4.14 0.28
N GLN A 65 10.40 -3.52 -0.55
CA GLN A 65 11.84 -3.57 -0.41
C GLN A 65 12.30 -3.02 0.95
N LEU A 66 11.77 -1.87 1.39
CA LEU A 66 12.06 -1.32 2.73
C LEU A 66 11.72 -2.29 3.86
N ALA A 67 10.60 -3.02 3.73
CA ALA A 67 10.21 -4.02 4.71
C ALA A 67 11.20 -5.20 4.75
N LEU A 68 11.66 -5.66 3.59
CA LEU A 68 12.66 -6.73 3.48
C LEU A 68 14.03 -6.30 4.02
N ASP A 69 14.45 -5.08 3.71
CA ASP A 69 15.71 -4.52 4.21
C ASP A 69 15.69 -4.41 5.74
N ALA A 70 14.57 -3.94 6.31
CA ALA A 70 14.36 -3.90 7.76
C ALA A 70 14.33 -5.29 8.41
N ALA A 71 13.86 -6.30 7.69
CA ALA A 71 13.77 -7.67 8.17
C ALA A 71 15.14 -8.35 8.33
N LYS A 72 16.21 -7.84 7.69
CA LYS A 72 17.57 -8.38 7.76
C LYS A 72 17.64 -9.91 7.51
N LYS A 73 16.87 -10.41 6.53
CA LYS A 73 16.73 -11.84 6.18
C LYS A 73 16.03 -12.71 7.23
N THR A 74 15.33 -12.12 8.19
CA THR A 74 14.53 -12.86 9.18
C THR A 74 13.03 -12.65 8.94
N VAL A 75 12.23 -13.69 9.18
CA VAL A 75 10.77 -13.60 9.12
C VAL A 75 10.23 -13.87 10.51
N LYS A 76 9.43 -12.93 11.04
CA LYS A 76 8.80 -13.06 12.36
C LYS A 76 7.50 -13.85 12.22
N ILE A 77 7.37 -14.96 12.95
CA ILE A 77 6.14 -15.73 12.99
C ILE A 77 5.20 -15.11 14.02
N LEU A 78 3.94 -14.91 13.62
CA LEU A 78 2.86 -14.46 14.48
C LEU A 78 1.81 -15.55 14.54
N ASP A 79 1.65 -16.16 15.71
CA ASP A 79 0.80 -17.32 15.99
C ASP A 79 -0.07 -17.10 17.25
N SER A 80 -0.12 -15.86 17.74
CA SER A 80 -0.94 -15.42 18.87
C SER A 80 -1.91 -14.34 18.44
N GLU A 81 -2.99 -14.17 19.21
CA GLU A 81 -4.01 -13.17 18.92
C GLU A 81 -3.39 -11.77 18.79
N LEU A 82 -3.71 -11.11 17.68
CA LEU A 82 -3.37 -9.72 17.47
C LEU A 82 -4.43 -8.86 18.14
N GLY A 83 -4.01 -7.96 19.03
CA GLY A 83 -4.90 -6.94 19.59
C GLY A 83 -5.61 -6.12 18.50
N GLU A 84 -6.60 -5.31 18.90
CA GLU A 84 -7.43 -4.53 17.96
C GLU A 84 -6.59 -3.62 17.05
N GLU A 85 -5.55 -2.99 17.61
CA GLU A 85 -4.59 -2.17 16.89
C GLU A 85 -3.18 -2.76 16.93
N PRO A 86 -2.85 -3.73 16.06
CA PRO A 86 -1.53 -4.34 16.05
C PRO A 86 -0.46 -3.29 15.68
N VAL A 87 0.51 -3.10 16.57
CA VAL A 87 1.70 -2.27 16.32
C VAL A 87 2.84 -3.20 15.93
N LEU A 88 3.08 -3.35 14.64
CA LEU A 88 4.24 -4.10 14.14
C LEU A 88 5.43 -3.16 14.01
N ALA A 89 6.65 -3.66 14.17
CA ALA A 89 7.85 -2.93 13.75
C ALA A 89 8.06 -3.11 12.23
N PRO A 90 8.83 -2.25 11.55
CA PRO A 90 9.23 -2.50 10.17
C PRO A 90 9.86 -3.89 10.02
N GLY A 91 9.50 -4.64 8.97
CA GLY A 91 10.03 -6.00 8.76
C GLY A 91 9.09 -6.95 8.02
N ALA A 92 9.46 -8.23 8.01
CA ALA A 92 8.72 -9.31 7.37
C ALA A 92 8.05 -10.24 8.40
N TYR A 93 6.79 -10.57 8.18
CA TYR A 93 5.95 -11.34 9.09
C TYR A 93 5.22 -12.47 8.37
N LEU A 94 5.13 -13.62 9.03
CA LEU A 94 4.30 -14.75 8.64
C LEU A 94 3.24 -14.99 9.71
N LEU A 95 1.99 -14.74 9.39
CA LEU A 95 0.86 -15.08 10.24
C LEU A 95 0.49 -16.55 10.01
N GLN A 96 0.29 -17.27 11.10
CA GLN A 96 -0.12 -18.67 11.11
C GLN A 96 -1.39 -18.83 11.95
N PRO A 97 -2.13 -19.95 11.79
CA PRO A 97 -3.28 -20.27 12.64
C PRO A 97 -2.91 -20.13 14.12
N PRO A 98 -3.77 -19.51 14.95
CA PRO A 98 -5.21 -19.22 14.73
C PRO A 98 -5.51 -17.94 13.92
N LEU A 99 -4.50 -17.15 13.53
CA LEU A 99 -4.71 -15.94 12.73
C LEU A 99 -5.09 -16.28 11.30
N VAL A 100 -5.95 -15.45 10.70
CA VAL A 100 -6.46 -15.63 9.33
C VAL A 100 -6.13 -14.44 8.43
N GLY A 101 -6.44 -14.55 7.13
CA GLY A 101 -6.22 -13.48 6.16
C GLY A 101 -6.86 -12.14 6.54
N ALA A 102 -7.96 -12.16 7.30
CA ALA A 102 -8.59 -10.95 7.84
C ALA A 102 -7.66 -10.20 8.83
N ASP A 103 -6.97 -10.92 9.72
CA ASP A 103 -6.00 -10.32 10.65
C ASP A 103 -4.77 -9.80 9.92
N ALA A 104 -4.28 -10.54 8.92
CA ALA A 104 -3.19 -10.09 8.05
C ALA A 104 -3.53 -8.78 7.33
N ARG A 105 -4.76 -8.68 6.80
CA ARG A 105 -5.27 -7.46 6.17
C ARG A 105 -5.36 -6.32 7.18
N ARG A 106 -5.89 -6.57 8.39
CA ARG A 106 -5.99 -5.56 9.48
C ARG A 106 -4.60 -5.01 9.82
N ALA A 107 -3.63 -5.89 10.09
CA ALA A 107 -2.26 -5.50 10.41
C ALA A 107 -1.56 -4.74 9.28
N ARG A 108 -1.79 -5.14 8.02
CA ARG A 108 -1.25 -4.45 6.84
C ARG A 108 -1.82 -3.04 6.70
N LEU A 109 -3.13 -2.86 6.86
CA LEU A 109 -3.78 -1.55 6.74
C LEU A 109 -3.38 -0.63 7.90
N ALA A 110 -3.33 -1.15 9.13
CA ALA A 110 -2.87 -0.38 10.30
C ALA A 110 -1.42 0.10 10.11
N SER A 111 -0.54 -0.77 9.60
CA SER A 111 0.86 -0.42 9.33
C SER A 111 0.99 0.59 8.19
N LEU A 112 0.17 0.47 7.12
CA LEU A 112 0.13 1.44 6.03
C LEU A 112 -0.30 2.84 6.52
N ALA A 113 -1.32 2.91 7.38
CA ALA A 113 -1.80 4.17 7.95
C ALA A 113 -0.74 4.88 8.82
N ARG A 114 0.18 4.11 9.42
CA ARG A 114 1.27 4.60 10.26
C ARG A 114 2.59 4.82 9.49
N ASN A 115 2.55 4.77 8.16
CA ASN A 115 3.75 4.86 7.30
C ASN A 115 4.85 3.85 7.69
N ASN A 116 4.44 2.65 8.08
CA ASN A 116 5.34 1.62 8.57
C ASN A 116 5.50 0.49 7.54
N ALA A 117 6.74 0.18 7.17
CA ALA A 117 7.07 -0.73 6.09
C ALA A 117 7.05 -2.18 6.59
N VAL A 118 5.93 -2.86 6.34
CA VAL A 118 5.76 -4.27 6.70
C VAL A 118 5.44 -5.13 5.48
N ALA A 119 6.08 -6.29 5.41
CA ALA A 119 5.75 -7.37 4.49
C ALA A 119 5.02 -8.44 5.30
N ILE A 120 3.78 -8.76 4.93
CA ILE A 120 2.94 -9.69 5.68
C ILE A 120 2.47 -10.78 4.74
N LEU A 121 2.76 -12.03 5.10
CA LEU A 121 2.20 -13.22 4.48
C LEU A 121 1.30 -13.92 5.52
N CYS A 122 0.16 -14.45 5.08
CA CYS A 122 -0.71 -15.27 5.91
C CYS A 122 -0.72 -16.69 5.37
N ARG A 123 -0.54 -17.67 6.25
CA ARG A 123 -0.80 -19.08 5.94
C ARG A 123 -2.21 -19.40 6.42
N GLU A 124 -3.11 -19.65 5.49
CA GLU A 124 -4.45 -20.15 5.81
C GLU A 124 -4.39 -21.68 6.03
N PRO A 125 -5.21 -22.23 6.95
CA PRO A 125 -5.27 -23.66 7.23
C PRO A 125 -5.84 -24.49 6.07
#